data_AF-A0A072NXH6-F1
#
_entry.id   AF-A0A072NXH6-F1
#
_cell.length_a   1.000
_cell.length_b   1.000
_cell.length_c   1.000
_cell.angle_alpha   90.00
_cell.angle_beta   90.00
_cell.angle_gamma   90.00
#
_symmetry.space_group_name_H-M   'P 1'
#
loop_
_entity.id
_entity.type
_entity.pdbx_description
1 polymer ?
#
loop_
_entity_poly.entity_id
_entity_poly.type
_entity_poly.pdbx_seq_one_letter_code
_entity_poly.pdbx_strand_id
1 'polypeptide(L)'
;MDWSKVEELALLGYYGRDKGPFFNSTPSALMGLRRLELEGECRGTTLRFLQNLQNDTLTHLVWRGYFNSTLPFIVQQFQGSSLEHLDIHTSETVHVESPSFSASELEPLQHLPNLTHLSLNVARNGTWPLEMLSAISQIPSLRTADLWLDIASTCWKQKEDSWYPESEDTGCMGEDQYLLPFINETTTLEVFKHMRANKVGNPCCLFFHLTSSRPSLTQGRDSEMNASSLSSSTPICSESDVTSRKQALWPGTPTLQDVIPCDTESRK
;
A
#
# COMPACT_ATOMS: atom_id res chain seq x y z
N MET A 1 13.56 20.85 25.26
CA MET A 1 13.64 19.42 24.89
C MET A 1 14.82 19.27 23.95
N ASP A 2 15.63 18.23 24.12
CA ASP A 2 16.76 17.95 23.25
C ASP A 2 16.28 17.12 22.04
N TRP A 3 16.00 17.81 20.94
CA TRP A 3 15.42 17.20 19.73
C TRP A 3 16.39 16.26 19.00
N SER A 4 17.70 16.39 19.24
CA SER A 4 18.69 15.55 18.55
C SER A 4 18.68 14.09 19.03
N LYS A 5 17.98 13.80 20.13
CA LYS A 5 17.82 12.45 20.69
C LYS A 5 16.52 11.77 20.26
N VAL A 6 15.68 12.43 19.48
CA VAL A 6 14.43 11.84 18.98
C VAL A 6 14.78 10.87 17.85
N GLU A 7 14.53 9.59 18.08
CA GLU A 7 14.80 8.52 17.11
C GLU A 7 13.56 8.14 16.29
N GLU A 8 12.37 8.35 16.85
CA GLU A 8 11.09 8.03 16.22
C GLU A 8 10.14 9.21 16.34
N LEU A 9 9.48 9.57 15.23
CA LEU A 9 8.51 10.66 15.19
C LEU A 9 7.32 10.25 14.32
N ALA A 10 6.12 10.41 14.86
CA ALA A 10 4.87 10.27 14.12
C ALA A 10 4.12 11.60 14.10
N LEU A 11 3.74 12.07 12.91
CA LEU A 11 2.95 13.28 12.68
C LEU A 11 1.62 12.87 12.06
N LEU A 12 0.65 12.53 12.92
CA LEU A 12 -0.65 11.97 12.52
C LEU A 12 -1.76 13.03 12.48
N GLY A 13 -2.74 12.85 11.59
CA GLY A 13 -4.00 13.61 11.57
C GLY A 13 -3.84 15.14 11.54
N TYR A 14 -2.85 15.64 10.80
CA TYR A 14 -2.41 17.02 10.94
C TYR A 14 -3.17 18.01 10.04
N TYR A 15 -4.32 18.51 10.52
CA TYR A 15 -5.22 19.39 9.77
C TYR A 15 -5.16 20.88 10.19
N GLY A 16 -3.97 21.43 10.46
CA GLY A 16 -3.80 22.80 10.98
C GLY A 16 -3.19 23.81 9.99
N ARG A 17 -3.75 25.03 9.91
CA ARG A 17 -3.32 26.09 8.96
C ARG A 17 -1.99 26.79 9.26
N ASP A 18 -1.44 26.70 10.47
CA ASP A 18 -0.26 27.50 10.86
C ASP A 18 0.88 26.66 11.45
N LYS A 19 1.50 25.91 10.55
CA LYS A 19 2.35 24.79 10.93
C LYS A 19 3.67 24.75 10.16
N GLY A 20 3.82 25.66 9.19
CA GLY A 20 5.06 25.88 8.46
C GLY A 20 6.29 26.07 9.35
N PRO A 21 6.22 26.77 10.51
CA PRO A 21 7.40 26.93 11.37
C PRO A 21 7.99 25.61 11.85
N PHE A 22 7.16 24.65 12.28
CA PHE A 22 7.63 23.34 12.71
C PHE A 22 8.30 22.58 11.56
N PHE A 23 7.62 22.49 10.41
CA PHE A 23 8.10 21.72 9.27
C PHE A 23 9.34 22.32 8.58
N ASN A 24 9.60 23.61 8.78
CA ASN A 24 10.77 24.28 8.21
C ASN A 24 11.99 24.26 9.14
N SER A 25 11.78 24.31 10.47
CA SER A 25 12.88 24.51 11.43
C SER A 25 13.23 23.28 12.25
N THR A 26 12.28 22.38 12.47
CA THR A 26 12.49 21.21 13.34
C THR A 26 13.30 20.10 12.66
N PRO A 27 13.17 19.83 11.34
CA PRO A 27 13.93 18.74 10.69
C PRO A 27 15.45 18.78 10.93
N SER A 28 16.06 19.96 10.92
CA SER A 28 17.51 20.11 11.13
C SER A 28 17.96 19.84 12.57
N ALA A 29 17.02 19.83 13.53
CA ALA A 29 17.31 19.49 14.92
C ALA A 29 17.11 17.99 15.20
N LEU A 30 16.47 17.24 14.30
CA LEU A 30 16.13 15.82 14.43
C LEU A 30 17.29 14.90 13.98
N MET A 31 18.50 15.16 14.47
CA MET A 31 19.73 14.48 14.04
C MET A 31 19.75 12.97 14.37
N GLY A 32 18.98 12.54 15.36
CA GLY A 32 18.86 11.15 15.77
C GLY A 32 17.75 10.38 15.06
N LEU A 33 16.97 11.03 14.19
CA LEU A 33 15.73 10.47 13.65
C LEU A 33 16.02 9.31 12.70
N ARG A 34 15.45 8.15 13.01
CA ARG A 34 15.56 6.92 12.22
C ARG A 34 14.23 6.47 11.66
N ARG A 35 13.13 6.76 12.36
CA ARG A 35 11.79 6.35 11.97
C ARG A 35 10.85 7.54 11.90
N LEU A 36 10.24 7.72 10.75
CA LEU A 36 9.32 8.80 10.50
C LEU A 36 8.00 8.26 9.96
N GLU A 37 6.92 8.64 10.62
CA GLU A 37 5.56 8.36 10.18
C GLU A 37 4.82 9.68 9.94
N LEU A 38 4.24 9.82 8.77
CA LEU A 38 3.57 11.03 8.30
C LEU A 38 2.17 10.65 7.85
N GLU A 39 1.16 11.34 8.37
CA GLU A 39 -0.21 11.22 7.88
C GLU A 39 -0.78 12.60 7.59
N GLY A 40 -1.18 12.86 6.34
CA GLY A 40 -1.88 14.10 6.00
C GLY A 40 -1.86 14.50 4.52
N GLU A 41 -2.62 15.55 4.23
CA GLU A 41 -2.93 15.99 2.86
C GLU A 41 -1.97 17.08 2.33
N CYS A 42 -1.15 17.69 3.19
CA CYS A 42 -0.27 18.81 2.82
C CYS A 42 1.02 18.36 2.10
N ARG A 43 0.88 17.93 0.85
CA ARG A 43 1.96 17.43 -0.02
C ARG A 43 3.24 18.27 0.04
N GLY A 44 3.11 19.60 -0.14
CA GLY A 44 4.27 20.48 -0.22
C GLY A 44 5.06 20.62 1.09
N THR A 45 4.37 20.60 2.23
CA THR A 45 5.00 20.78 3.54
C THR A 45 5.74 19.51 3.96
N THR A 46 5.15 18.35 3.72
CA THR A 46 5.75 17.04 4.03
C THR A 46 6.98 16.77 3.17
N LEU A 47 6.96 17.13 1.87
CA LEU A 47 8.15 17.04 1.03
C LEU A 47 9.29 17.92 1.53
N ARG A 48 9.00 19.16 1.93
CA ARG A 48 10.01 20.06 2.52
C ARG A 48 10.57 19.51 3.84
N PHE A 49 9.74 18.84 4.63
CA PHE A 49 10.21 18.17 5.85
C PHE A 49 11.31 17.16 5.52
N LEU A 50 11.05 16.25 4.57
CA LEU A 50 12.04 15.25 4.13
C LEU A 50 13.31 15.88 3.55
N GLN A 51 13.17 16.96 2.77
CA GLN A 51 14.31 17.69 2.19
C GLN A 51 15.18 18.39 3.23
N ASN A 52 14.61 18.77 4.37
CA ASN A 52 15.32 19.48 5.44
C ASN A 52 15.85 18.53 6.52
N LEU A 53 15.52 17.23 6.46
CA LEU A 53 16.15 16.23 7.31
C LEU A 53 17.60 16.03 6.89
N GLN A 54 18.42 15.60 7.84
CA GLN A 54 19.77 15.18 7.52
C GLN A 54 19.73 13.97 6.58
N ASN A 55 20.59 13.98 5.56
CA ASN A 55 20.66 12.90 4.58
C ASN A 55 21.03 11.57 5.23
N ASP A 56 20.45 10.50 4.70
CA ASP A 56 20.74 9.10 5.03
C ASP A 56 20.64 8.80 6.54
N THR A 57 19.63 9.36 7.20
CA THR A 57 19.35 9.13 8.63
C THR A 57 18.17 8.20 8.85
N LEU A 58 17.16 8.27 7.97
CA LEU A 58 15.95 7.47 8.06
C LEU A 58 16.22 6.03 7.62
N THR A 59 15.88 5.08 8.47
CA THR A 59 15.80 3.66 8.11
C THR A 59 14.37 3.24 7.82
N HIS A 60 13.38 3.91 8.41
CA HIS A 60 11.95 3.63 8.19
C HIS A 60 11.20 4.93 7.87
N LEU A 61 10.47 4.92 6.75
CA LEU A 61 9.59 6.00 6.36
C LEU A 61 8.20 5.44 6.06
N VAL A 62 7.20 5.92 6.79
CA VAL A 62 5.78 5.66 6.54
C VAL A 62 5.13 6.99 6.14
N TRP A 63 4.48 7.02 4.99
CA TRP A 63 3.70 8.14 4.49
C TRP A 63 2.30 7.66 4.14
N ARG A 64 1.34 8.02 4.98
CA ARG A 64 -0.09 7.80 4.75
C ARG A 64 -0.76 9.07 4.23
N GLY A 65 -1.44 8.97 3.10
CA GLY A 65 -2.12 10.11 2.48
C GLY A 65 -1.55 10.47 1.12
N TYR A 66 -2.07 11.53 0.52
CA TYR A 66 -1.75 11.83 -0.87
C TYR A 66 -0.28 12.20 -1.07
N PHE A 67 0.31 11.60 -2.10
CA PHE A 67 1.70 11.84 -2.51
C PHE A 67 1.78 12.32 -3.97
N ASN A 68 2.99 12.66 -4.41
CA ASN A 68 3.30 13.07 -5.78
C ASN A 68 4.30 12.09 -6.41
N SER A 69 4.33 12.04 -7.74
CA SER A 69 5.24 11.23 -8.56
C SER A 69 6.72 11.47 -8.28
N THR A 70 7.08 12.63 -7.73
CA THR A 70 8.46 12.98 -7.40
C THR A 70 8.96 12.35 -6.10
N LEU A 71 8.09 11.74 -5.30
CA LEU A 71 8.43 11.23 -3.97
C LEU A 71 9.53 10.16 -4.02
N PRO A 72 9.49 9.14 -4.91
CA PRO A 72 10.57 8.15 -5.01
C PRO A 72 11.94 8.78 -5.30
N PHE A 73 11.99 9.80 -6.16
CA PHE A 73 13.22 10.54 -6.45
C PHE A 73 13.74 11.30 -5.22
N ILE A 74 12.85 11.97 -4.48
CA ILE A 74 13.23 12.69 -3.25
C ILE A 74 13.73 11.70 -2.19
N VAL A 75 13.04 10.58 -2.01
CA VAL A 75 13.47 9.52 -1.07
C VAL A 75 14.86 9.00 -1.45
N GLN A 76 15.08 8.70 -2.74
CA GLN A 76 16.38 8.24 -3.23
C GLN A 76 17.47 9.31 -3.03
N GLN A 77 17.18 10.57 -3.34
CA GLN A 77 18.16 11.66 -3.25
C GLN A 77 18.61 11.94 -1.82
N PHE A 78 17.70 11.88 -0.84
CA PHE A 78 17.98 12.32 0.52
C PHE A 78 18.19 11.17 1.50
N GLN A 79 17.61 9.99 1.28
CA GLN A 79 17.63 8.87 2.22
C GLN A 79 18.03 7.56 1.56
N GLY A 80 18.54 7.60 0.33
CA GLY A 80 18.75 6.42 -0.50
C GLY A 80 19.71 5.40 0.11
N SER A 81 20.69 5.83 0.92
CA SER A 81 21.71 4.93 1.47
C SER A 81 21.29 4.27 2.78
N SER A 82 20.38 4.85 3.55
CA SER A 82 19.99 4.34 4.88
C SER A 82 18.64 3.63 4.90
N LEU A 83 17.77 3.91 3.93
CA LEU A 83 16.38 3.48 4.01
C LEU A 83 16.24 1.97 3.81
N GLU A 84 15.61 1.32 4.79
CA GLU A 84 15.35 -0.12 4.81
C GLU A 84 13.88 -0.46 4.59
N HIS A 85 12.99 0.43 5.04
CA HIS A 85 11.55 0.25 5.01
C HIS A 85 10.89 1.52 4.46
N LEU A 86 10.18 1.36 3.33
CA LEU A 86 9.40 2.43 2.72
C LEU A 86 7.94 2.00 2.61
N ASP A 87 7.06 2.74 3.26
CA ASP A 87 5.62 2.58 3.17
C ASP A 87 5.00 3.89 2.69
N ILE A 88 4.42 3.87 1.49
CA ILE A 88 3.76 5.02 0.88
C ILE A 88 2.40 4.55 0.34
N HIS A 89 1.34 4.79 1.11
CA HIS A 89 0.00 4.45 0.64
C HIS A 89 -1.05 5.45 1.11
N THR A 90 -2.23 5.30 0.54
CA THR A 90 -3.47 5.95 0.90
C THR A 90 -4.47 4.87 1.23
N SER A 91 -5.34 5.15 2.21
CA SER A 91 -6.57 4.40 2.33
C SER A 91 -7.45 4.72 1.13
N GLU A 92 -8.16 3.72 0.62
CA GLU A 92 -9.19 3.93 -0.37
C GLU A 92 -10.17 5.02 0.12
N THR A 93 -10.58 5.88 -0.82
CA THR A 93 -11.64 6.86 -0.59
C THR A 93 -12.75 6.63 -1.60
N VAL A 94 -13.98 6.96 -1.19
CA VAL A 94 -15.18 6.74 -2.00
C VAL A 94 -15.26 7.61 -3.25
N HIS A 95 -14.50 8.70 -3.37
CA HIS A 95 -14.65 9.65 -4.48
C HIS A 95 -13.39 9.87 -5.30
N VAL A 96 -12.25 9.36 -4.84
CA VAL A 96 -10.97 9.63 -5.49
C VAL A 96 -10.23 8.32 -5.67
N GLU A 97 -9.61 8.17 -6.84
CA GLU A 97 -8.66 7.10 -7.08
C GLU A 97 -7.45 7.25 -6.16
N SER A 98 -7.06 6.15 -5.52
CA SER A 98 -5.84 6.15 -4.74
C SER A 98 -4.66 6.46 -5.68
N PRO A 99 -3.79 7.43 -5.35
CA PRO A 99 -2.60 7.69 -6.14
C PRO A 99 -1.76 6.42 -6.23
N SER A 100 -1.18 6.15 -7.40
CA SER A 100 -0.27 5.04 -7.62
C SER A 100 0.94 5.51 -8.43
N PHE A 101 2.07 4.83 -8.28
CA PHE A 101 3.25 5.11 -9.09
C PHE A 101 3.22 4.33 -10.41
N SER A 102 3.69 4.97 -11.48
CA SER A 102 4.07 4.29 -12.72
C SER A 102 5.39 3.53 -12.56
N ALA A 103 5.67 2.61 -13.49
CA ALA A 103 6.93 1.86 -13.50
C ALA A 103 8.17 2.78 -13.55
N SER A 104 8.12 3.86 -14.36
CA SER A 104 9.21 4.85 -14.47
C SER A 104 9.42 5.66 -13.20
N GLU A 105 8.35 5.92 -12.42
CA GLU A 105 8.47 6.66 -11.16
C GLU A 105 9.10 5.81 -10.05
N LEU A 106 9.04 4.47 -10.17
CA LEU A 106 9.68 3.54 -9.22
C LEU A 106 11.15 3.25 -9.54
N GLU A 107 11.64 3.63 -10.73
CA GLU A 107 13.02 3.40 -11.16
C GLU A 107 14.08 3.89 -10.14
N PRO A 108 13.93 5.07 -9.50
CA PRO A 108 14.88 5.51 -8.49
C PRO A 108 15.03 4.54 -7.32
N LEU A 109 13.98 3.80 -6.96
CA LEU A 109 14.00 2.86 -5.83
C LEU A 109 14.89 1.64 -6.08
N GLN A 110 15.19 1.32 -7.35
CA GLN A 110 16.10 0.23 -7.70
C GLN A 110 17.54 0.48 -7.23
N HIS A 111 17.88 1.75 -6.98
CA HIS A 111 19.20 2.19 -6.53
C HIS A 111 19.34 2.24 -5.01
N LEU A 112 18.35 1.78 -4.24
CA LEU A 112 18.37 1.81 -2.77
C LEU A 112 18.97 0.48 -2.26
N PRO A 113 20.25 0.45 -1.86
CA PRO A 113 20.94 -0.80 -1.56
C PRO A 113 20.37 -1.54 -0.35
N ASN A 114 19.70 -0.83 0.55
CA ASN A 114 19.21 -1.36 1.83
C ASN A 114 17.69 -1.55 1.88
N LEU A 115 16.94 -1.17 0.83
CA LEU A 115 15.48 -1.25 0.83
C LEU A 115 15.00 -2.71 0.85
N THR A 116 14.61 -3.20 2.03
CA THR A 116 14.14 -4.57 2.23
C THR A 116 12.63 -4.69 2.16
N HIS A 117 11.90 -3.62 2.47
CA HIS A 117 10.44 -3.59 2.47
C HIS A 117 9.90 -2.39 1.69
N LEU A 118 8.90 -2.64 0.85
CA LEU A 118 8.19 -1.64 0.07
C LEU A 118 6.67 -1.84 0.18
N SER A 119 5.95 -0.81 0.58
CA SER A 119 4.49 -0.82 0.68
C SER A 119 3.93 0.32 -0.15
N LEU A 120 3.03 0.02 -1.09
CA LEU A 120 2.50 1.01 -2.04
C LEU A 120 1.09 0.71 -2.56
N ASN A 121 0.38 1.76 -2.98
CA ASN A 121 -0.86 1.61 -3.75
C ASN A 121 -0.59 1.12 -5.17
N VAL A 122 -1.41 0.19 -5.63
CA VAL A 122 -1.35 -0.40 -6.97
C VAL A 122 -2.67 -0.14 -7.70
N ALA A 123 -2.62 0.59 -8.81
CA ALA A 123 -3.81 0.86 -9.62
C ALA A 123 -4.18 -0.33 -10.51
N ARG A 124 -5.46 -0.74 -10.47
CA ARG A 124 -6.01 -1.80 -11.33
C ARG A 124 -6.95 -1.18 -12.35
N ASN A 125 -6.46 -0.96 -13.58
CA ASN A 125 -7.25 -0.35 -14.65
C ASN A 125 -7.91 -1.42 -15.53
N GLY A 126 -8.61 -2.37 -14.90
CA GLY A 126 -9.24 -3.52 -15.56
C GLY A 126 -8.30 -4.71 -15.79
N THR A 127 -6.99 -4.53 -15.62
CA THR A 127 -5.97 -5.58 -15.66
C THR A 127 -4.95 -5.38 -14.52
N TRP A 128 -4.13 -6.40 -14.26
CA TRP A 128 -2.99 -6.25 -13.35
C TRP A 128 -1.93 -5.33 -13.96
N PRO A 129 -1.33 -4.39 -13.19
CA PRO A 129 -0.33 -3.47 -13.69
C PRO A 129 1.05 -4.14 -13.77
N LEU A 130 1.20 -5.06 -14.74
CA LEU A 130 2.39 -5.92 -14.86
C LEU A 130 3.70 -5.15 -14.97
N GLU A 131 3.70 -3.97 -15.63
CA GLU A 131 4.90 -3.13 -15.74
C GLU A 131 5.36 -2.58 -14.39
N MET A 132 4.41 -2.10 -13.57
CA MET A 132 4.68 -1.62 -12.21
C MET A 132 5.19 -2.76 -11.33
N LEU A 133 4.54 -3.93 -11.40
CA LEU A 133 4.94 -5.13 -10.67
C LEU A 133 6.36 -5.59 -11.07
N SER A 134 6.70 -5.52 -12.35
CA SER A 134 8.06 -5.78 -12.83
C SER A 134 9.06 -4.76 -12.28
N ALA A 135 8.73 -3.47 -12.23
CA ALA A 135 9.60 -2.44 -11.67
C ALA A 135 9.89 -2.68 -10.18
N ILE A 136 8.88 -3.10 -9.40
CA ILE A 136 9.05 -3.50 -8.00
C ILE A 136 9.98 -4.72 -7.89
N SER A 137 9.77 -5.73 -8.73
CA SER A 137 10.61 -6.93 -8.79
C SER A 137 12.06 -6.64 -9.18
N GLN A 138 12.35 -5.53 -9.84
CA GLN A 138 13.72 -5.16 -10.20
C GLN A 138 14.52 -4.54 -9.05
N ILE A 139 13.90 -4.23 -7.91
CA ILE A 139 14.59 -3.71 -6.73
C ILE A 139 15.42 -4.87 -6.09
N PRO A 140 16.76 -4.84 -6.13
CA PRO A 140 17.58 -6.03 -5.81
C PRO A 140 17.54 -6.44 -4.33
N SER A 141 17.49 -5.43 -3.45
CA SER A 141 17.49 -5.55 -1.99
C SER A 141 16.13 -5.97 -1.42
N LEU A 142 15.05 -5.81 -2.20
CA LEU A 142 13.68 -6.00 -1.75
C LEU A 142 13.40 -7.46 -1.40
N ARG A 143 12.83 -7.67 -0.20
CA ARG A 143 12.45 -8.96 0.37
C ARG A 143 10.96 -9.10 0.60
N THR A 144 10.27 -8.00 0.87
CA THR A 144 8.83 -8.00 1.12
C THR A 144 8.19 -6.83 0.40
N ALA A 145 7.04 -7.07 -0.24
CA ALA A 145 6.23 -6.02 -0.82
C ALA A 145 4.77 -6.12 -0.38
N ASP A 146 4.21 -4.99 0.04
CA ASP A 146 2.82 -4.85 0.45
C ASP A 146 2.08 -4.05 -0.64
N LEU A 147 1.11 -4.69 -1.28
CA LEU A 147 0.34 -4.11 -2.38
C LEU A 147 -1.04 -3.69 -1.87
N TRP A 148 -1.27 -2.37 -1.82
CA TRP A 148 -2.54 -1.77 -1.43
C TRP A 148 -3.44 -1.59 -2.64
N LEU A 149 -4.62 -2.22 -2.62
CA LEU A 149 -5.53 -2.29 -3.76
C LEU A 149 -6.88 -1.65 -3.40
N ASP A 150 -7.30 -0.69 -4.22
CA ASP A 150 -8.66 -0.14 -4.20
C ASP A 150 -9.65 -1.23 -4.56
N ILE A 151 -10.68 -1.45 -3.76
CA ILE A 151 -11.71 -2.47 -4.02
C ILE A 151 -12.82 -1.90 -4.90
N ALA A 152 -13.19 -0.64 -4.71
CA ALA A 152 -14.30 0.02 -5.37
C ALA A 152 -13.99 0.32 -6.84
N SER A 153 -14.94 0.00 -7.72
CA SER A 153 -14.88 0.38 -9.13
C SER A 153 -15.08 1.88 -9.32
N THR A 154 -14.69 2.40 -10.49
CA THR A 154 -14.99 3.79 -10.89
C THR A 154 -16.50 4.06 -10.90
N CYS A 155 -17.31 3.08 -11.31
CA CYS A 155 -18.76 3.11 -11.27
C CYS A 155 -19.29 3.32 -9.83
N TRP A 156 -18.71 2.64 -8.84
CA TRP A 156 -19.04 2.87 -7.44
C TRP A 156 -18.61 4.25 -6.97
N LYS A 157 -17.40 4.68 -7.34
CA LYS A 157 -16.86 6.00 -6.94
C LYS A 157 -17.60 7.19 -7.55
N GLN A 158 -18.24 6.96 -8.70
CA GLN A 158 -19.11 7.93 -9.38
C GLN A 158 -20.49 8.06 -8.73
N LYS A 159 -20.85 7.22 -7.75
CA LYS A 159 -22.02 7.49 -6.92
C LYS A 159 -21.73 8.82 -6.21
N GLU A 160 -22.40 9.86 -6.70
CA GLU A 160 -22.43 11.15 -6.04
C GLU A 160 -22.78 10.90 -4.58
N ASP A 161 -22.08 11.59 -3.69
CA ASP A 161 -22.28 11.52 -2.25
C ASP A 161 -23.66 12.12 -1.96
N SER A 162 -24.71 11.41 -2.35
CA SER A 162 -26.07 11.82 -2.11
C SER A 162 -26.29 11.54 -0.64
N TRP A 163 -25.98 12.56 0.17
CA TRP A 163 -26.51 12.74 1.52
C TRP A 163 -28.07 12.67 1.53
N TYR A 164 -28.69 12.60 0.34
CA TYR A 164 -30.09 12.35 0.09
C TYR A 164 -30.33 10.92 -0.43
N PRO A 165 -31.16 10.12 0.23
CA PRO A 165 -31.36 8.69 -0.05
C PRO A 165 -32.10 8.34 -1.36
N GLU A 166 -32.12 9.21 -2.36
CA GLU A 166 -32.99 9.08 -3.55
C GLU A 166 -32.28 9.32 -4.90
N SER A 167 -30.98 9.03 -5.02
CA SER A 167 -30.41 8.90 -6.37
C SER A 167 -30.88 7.58 -6.97
N GLU A 168 -31.74 7.68 -7.98
CA GLU A 168 -32.21 6.57 -8.83
C GLU A 168 -31.07 5.59 -9.16
N ASP A 169 -31.42 4.30 -9.16
CA ASP A 169 -30.54 3.15 -9.33
C ASP A 169 -29.49 3.37 -10.44
N THR A 170 -28.28 3.80 -10.09
CA THR A 170 -27.23 4.22 -11.05
C THR A 170 -26.61 3.05 -11.83
N GLY A 171 -27.26 1.88 -11.86
CA GLY A 171 -26.80 0.69 -12.56
C GLY A 171 -25.56 0.04 -11.95
N CYS A 172 -25.05 0.56 -10.83
CA CYS A 172 -23.85 0.08 -10.17
C CYS A 172 -24.20 -0.83 -8.98
N MET A 173 -24.67 -2.03 -9.28
CA MET A 173 -25.08 -3.05 -8.31
C MET A 173 -24.36 -4.37 -8.58
N GLY A 174 -24.29 -5.24 -7.56
CA GLY A 174 -23.71 -6.57 -7.72
C GLY A 174 -22.19 -6.54 -7.86
N GLU A 175 -21.64 -7.19 -8.88
CA GLU A 175 -20.20 -7.30 -9.08
C GLU A 175 -19.56 -6.03 -9.71
N ASP A 176 -20.36 -5.23 -10.41
CA ASP A 176 -19.90 -4.02 -11.13
C ASP A 176 -19.41 -2.91 -10.18
N GLN A 177 -19.73 -3.01 -8.89
CA GLN A 177 -19.22 -2.10 -7.85
C GLN A 177 -17.75 -2.37 -7.49
N TYR A 178 -17.17 -3.47 -7.96
CA TYR A 178 -15.81 -3.87 -7.61
C TYR A 178 -14.84 -3.70 -8.78
N LEU A 179 -13.62 -3.31 -8.45
CA LEU A 179 -12.56 -3.10 -9.43
C LEU A 179 -11.98 -4.43 -9.92
N LEU A 180 -11.84 -4.56 -11.24
CA LEU A 180 -11.23 -5.71 -11.91
C LEU A 180 -9.71 -5.55 -12.07
N PRO A 181 -8.93 -6.66 -12.13
CA PRO A 181 -9.37 -8.05 -11.97
C PRO A 181 -9.66 -8.39 -10.50
N PHE A 182 -10.65 -9.23 -10.23
CA PHE A 182 -10.96 -9.65 -8.85
C PHE A 182 -9.77 -10.29 -8.16
N ILE A 183 -9.66 -10.08 -6.85
CA ILE A 183 -8.58 -10.61 -6.04
C ILE A 183 -9.03 -11.98 -5.51
N ASN A 184 -8.49 -13.03 -6.12
CA ASN A 184 -8.75 -14.42 -5.80
C ASN A 184 -7.46 -15.23 -5.90
N GLU A 185 -7.51 -16.50 -5.49
CA GLU A 185 -6.33 -17.39 -5.46
C GLU A 185 -5.60 -17.44 -6.82
N THR A 186 -6.34 -17.59 -7.92
CA THR A 186 -5.78 -17.70 -9.27
C THR A 186 -5.07 -16.43 -9.70
N THR A 187 -5.74 -15.28 -9.60
CA THR A 187 -5.17 -13.98 -10.00
C THR A 187 -4.01 -13.56 -9.10
N THR A 188 -4.09 -13.85 -7.80
CA THR A 188 -2.98 -13.64 -6.86
C THR A 188 -1.78 -14.53 -7.20
N LEU A 189 -2.01 -15.79 -7.57
CA LEU A 189 -0.94 -16.69 -8.02
C LEU A 189 -0.27 -16.19 -9.31
N GLU A 190 -1.04 -15.66 -10.25
CA GLU A 190 -0.52 -15.06 -11.48
C GLU A 190 0.40 -13.88 -11.20
N VAL A 191 -0.04 -12.96 -10.32
CA VAL A 191 0.80 -11.82 -9.88
C VAL A 191 2.07 -12.30 -9.20
N PHE A 192 1.97 -13.28 -8.29
CA PHE A 192 3.12 -13.86 -7.62
C PHE A 192 4.11 -14.49 -8.60
N LYS A 193 3.62 -15.30 -9.55
CA LYS A 193 4.45 -15.92 -10.59
C LYS A 193 5.13 -14.87 -11.47
N HIS A 194 4.41 -13.83 -11.88
CA HIS A 194 4.95 -12.73 -12.66
C HIS A 194 6.07 -12.00 -11.91
N MET A 195 5.82 -11.60 -10.66
CA MET A 195 6.83 -10.91 -9.86
C MET A 195 8.05 -11.77 -9.59
N ARG A 196 7.86 -13.06 -9.34
CA ARG A 196 8.95 -14.01 -9.13
C ARG A 196 9.79 -14.22 -10.39
N ALA A 197 9.17 -14.34 -11.57
CA ALA A 197 9.88 -14.48 -12.84
C ALA A 197 10.73 -13.26 -13.20
N ASN A 198 10.32 -12.08 -12.74
CA ASN A 198 11.04 -10.81 -12.97
C ASN A 198 11.94 -10.39 -11.79
N LYS A 199 12.02 -11.18 -10.70
CA LYS A 199 12.76 -10.79 -9.50
C LYS A 199 14.26 -10.75 -9.76
N VAL A 200 14.88 -9.62 -9.48
CA VAL A 200 16.34 -9.46 -9.43
C VAL A 200 16.81 -9.51 -7.97
N GLY A 201 17.91 -10.19 -7.67
CA GLY A 201 18.46 -10.27 -6.32
C GLY A 201 17.78 -11.32 -5.42
N ASN A 202 17.54 -10.98 -4.17
CA ASN A 202 16.99 -11.94 -3.19
C ASN A 202 15.53 -12.30 -3.48
N PRO A 203 15.04 -13.47 -3.03
CA PRO A 203 13.62 -13.81 -3.11
C PRO A 203 12.73 -12.75 -2.43
N CYS A 204 11.58 -12.45 -3.04
CA CYS A 204 10.58 -11.52 -2.50
C CYS A 204 9.31 -12.27 -2.06
N CYS A 205 8.77 -11.90 -0.92
CA CYS A 205 7.44 -12.31 -0.45
C CYS A 205 6.43 -11.19 -0.68
N LEU A 206 5.19 -11.55 -1.01
CA LEU A 206 4.12 -10.59 -1.30
C LEU A 206 3.02 -10.62 -0.25
N PHE A 207 2.55 -9.43 0.12
CA PHE A 207 1.33 -9.22 0.90
C PHE A 207 0.34 -8.40 0.09
N PHE A 208 -0.93 -8.77 0.19
CA PHE A 208 -2.03 -8.05 -0.43
C PHE A 208 -2.88 -7.42 0.66
N HIS A 209 -3.05 -6.11 0.56
CA HIS A 209 -3.84 -5.30 1.48
C HIS A 209 -5.05 -4.75 0.74
N LEU A 210 -6.23 -5.16 1.19
CA LEU A 210 -7.48 -4.65 0.68
C LEU A 210 -7.91 -3.46 1.53
N THR A 211 -7.92 -2.28 0.94
CA THR A 211 -8.55 -1.12 1.56
C THR A 211 -9.98 -1.05 1.10
N SER A 212 -10.90 -1.07 2.06
CA SER A 212 -12.30 -0.72 1.82
C SER A 212 -12.67 0.42 2.75
N SER A 213 -12.95 1.58 2.19
CA SER A 213 -13.66 2.62 2.92
C SER A 213 -15.17 2.33 2.83
N ARG A 214 -15.70 1.53 3.76
CA ARG A 214 -17.15 1.52 3.97
C ARG A 214 -17.53 2.84 4.64
N PRO A 215 -18.49 3.61 4.10
CA PRO A 215 -19.06 4.72 4.86
C PRO A 215 -19.68 4.14 6.14
N SER A 216 -19.25 4.65 7.30
CA SER A 216 -19.85 4.33 8.58
C SER A 216 -21.27 4.91 8.62
N LEU A 217 -22.24 4.15 8.12
CA LEU A 217 -23.66 4.41 8.31
C LEU A 217 -24.03 4.07 9.76
N THR A 218 -23.55 4.87 10.71
CA THR A 218 -24.00 4.82 12.12
C THR A 218 -24.75 6.10 12.45
N GLN A 219 -25.98 6.20 11.92
CA GLN A 219 -27.02 7.03 12.54
C GLN A 219 -28.22 6.13 12.85
N GLY A 220 -28.08 5.31 13.88
CA GLY A 220 -29.15 4.44 14.36
C GLY A 220 -28.67 3.35 15.32
N ARG A 221 -28.60 3.71 16.61
CA ARG A 221 -28.48 2.89 17.84
C ARG A 221 -27.99 1.43 17.72
N ASP A 222 -26.88 1.20 18.41
CA ASP A 222 -26.49 -0.06 19.06
C ASP A 222 -26.14 -1.23 18.13
N SER A 223 -25.13 -1.04 17.28
CA SER A 223 -24.29 -2.14 16.75
C SER A 223 -22.97 -1.57 16.22
N GLU A 224 -21.95 -1.48 17.07
CA GLU A 224 -20.56 -1.35 16.63
C GLU A 224 -20.16 -2.63 15.87
N MET A 225 -20.23 -2.60 14.53
CA MET A 225 -19.43 -3.49 13.70
C MET A 225 -18.19 -2.71 13.27
N ASN A 226 -17.07 -3.00 13.93
CA ASN A 226 -15.75 -2.47 13.56
C ASN A 226 -15.46 -2.79 12.08
N ALA A 227 -14.99 -1.79 11.35
CA ALA A 227 -14.43 -1.95 10.01
C ALA A 227 -13.11 -2.72 10.13
N SER A 228 -13.18 -4.04 9.92
CA SER A 228 -11.99 -4.88 9.80
C SER A 228 -11.44 -4.77 8.39
N SER A 229 -10.23 -4.23 8.25
CA SER A 229 -9.46 -4.40 7.01
C SER A 229 -9.28 -5.90 6.74
N LEU A 230 -9.65 -6.35 5.54
CA LEU A 230 -9.34 -7.71 5.09
C LEU A 230 -7.89 -7.72 4.63
N SER A 231 -6.97 -7.76 5.59
CA SER A 231 -5.55 -7.99 5.33
C SER A 231 -5.28 -9.48 5.40
N SER A 232 -4.59 -10.00 4.38
CA SER A 232 -3.94 -11.28 4.50
C SER A 232 -2.75 -11.14 5.46
N SER A 233 -2.88 -11.65 6.69
CA SER A 233 -1.83 -11.56 7.72
C SER A 233 -0.59 -12.42 7.46
N THR A 234 -0.61 -13.29 6.44
CA THR A 234 0.54 -14.14 6.09
C THR A 234 1.15 -13.72 4.73
N PRO A 235 2.49 -13.71 4.59
CA PRO A 235 3.15 -13.48 3.31
C PRO A 235 2.97 -14.65 2.36
N ILE A 236 2.84 -14.36 1.07
CA ILE A 236 3.00 -15.36 0.01
C ILE A 236 4.49 -15.39 -0.34
N CYS A 237 5.21 -16.41 0.14
CA CYS A 237 6.63 -16.62 -0.16
C CYS A 237 6.85 -17.82 -1.10
N SER A 238 5.84 -18.67 -1.25
CA SER A 238 5.87 -19.89 -2.06
C SER A 238 4.52 -20.13 -2.75
N GLU A 239 4.51 -20.97 -3.79
CA GLU A 239 3.27 -21.34 -4.48
C GLU A 239 2.32 -22.12 -3.55
N SER A 240 2.85 -22.92 -2.62
CA SER A 240 2.08 -23.62 -1.59
C SER A 240 1.39 -22.68 -0.60
N ASP A 241 1.93 -21.49 -0.38
CA ASP A 241 1.29 -20.48 0.49
C ASP A 241 0.03 -19.90 -0.14
N VAL A 242 -0.06 -19.93 -1.48
CA VAL A 242 -1.25 -19.47 -2.21
C VAL A 242 -2.35 -20.52 -2.13
N THR A 243 -2.04 -21.78 -2.42
CA THR A 243 -3.02 -22.88 -2.44
C THR A 243 -3.55 -23.26 -1.07
N SER A 244 -2.80 -22.98 0.00
CA SER A 244 -3.25 -23.21 1.37
C SER A 244 -4.28 -22.17 1.85
N ARG A 245 -4.48 -21.07 1.11
CA ARG A 245 -5.44 -20.00 1.45
C ARG A 245 -6.80 -20.24 0.83
N LYS A 246 -7.40 -21.37 1.18
CA LYS A 246 -8.86 -21.58 1.04
C LYS A 246 -9.59 -20.85 2.17
N GLN A 247 -9.54 -19.52 2.19
CA GLN A 247 -10.46 -18.74 3.02
C GLN A 247 -11.22 -17.74 2.14
N ALA A 248 -12.54 -17.86 2.22
CA ALA A 248 -13.50 -17.12 1.43
C ALA A 248 -13.31 -15.61 1.62
N LEU A 249 -12.67 -14.97 0.64
CA LEU A 249 -12.63 -13.51 0.51
C LEU A 249 -14.00 -12.92 0.13
N TRP A 250 -15.01 -13.76 -0.09
CA TRP A 250 -16.35 -13.36 -0.49
C TRP A 250 -17.43 -14.17 0.25
N PRO A 251 -18.38 -13.55 0.96
CA PRO A 251 -19.56 -14.24 1.43
C PRO A 251 -20.47 -14.56 0.22
N GLY A 252 -20.51 -15.83 -0.20
CA GLY A 252 -21.50 -16.31 -1.19
C GLY A 252 -21.02 -17.25 -2.30
N THR A 253 -19.73 -17.57 -2.40
CA THR A 253 -19.24 -18.53 -3.42
C THR A 253 -19.38 -19.98 -2.93
N PRO A 254 -19.89 -20.93 -3.74
CA PRO A 254 -20.06 -22.32 -3.31
C PRO A 254 -18.70 -22.98 -3.05
N THR A 255 -18.51 -23.51 -1.84
CA THR A 255 -17.35 -24.33 -1.46
C THR A 255 -17.39 -25.68 -2.18
N LEU A 256 -16.42 -25.92 -3.07
CA LEU A 256 -16.18 -27.23 -3.67
C LEU A 256 -15.37 -28.10 -2.69
N GLN A 257 -15.98 -29.18 -2.20
CA GLN A 257 -15.39 -30.21 -1.35
C GLN A 257 -14.38 -31.09 -2.12
N ASP A 258 -13.29 -31.42 -1.42
CA ASP A 258 -12.38 -32.58 -1.53
C ASP A 258 -11.68 -32.93 -2.86
N VAL A 259 -10.33 -33.03 -2.82
CA VAL A 259 -9.51 -34.23 -3.17
C VAL A 259 -8.05 -34.06 -2.63
N ILE A 260 -7.45 -35.20 -2.29
CA ILE A 260 -6.28 -35.58 -1.48
C ILE A 260 -4.92 -35.52 -2.29
N PRO A 261 -3.78 -36.09 -1.82
CA PRO A 261 -2.56 -35.43 -1.33
C PRO A 261 -1.38 -35.40 -2.34
N CYS A 262 -0.33 -34.61 -2.06
CA CYS A 262 0.96 -34.72 -2.75
C CYS A 262 1.91 -35.63 -1.95
N ASP A 263 2.21 -36.79 -2.53
CA ASP A 263 3.31 -37.66 -2.14
C ASP A 263 4.68 -36.99 -2.40
N THR A 264 5.56 -37.17 -1.43
CA THR A 264 7.01 -36.96 -1.56
C THR A 264 7.63 -38.06 -2.42
N GLU A 265 8.37 -37.70 -3.47
CA GLU A 265 9.32 -38.63 -4.08
C GLU A 265 10.75 -38.07 -4.10
N SER A 266 11.61 -38.91 -3.56
CA SER A 266 13.04 -38.75 -3.32
C SER A 266 13.85 -38.70 -4.62
N ARG A 267 14.92 -37.91 -4.65
CA ARG A 267 16.06 -38.19 -5.54
C ARG A 267 17.18 -38.87 -4.75
N LYS A 268 17.57 -40.04 -5.25
CA LYS A 268 18.93 -40.59 -5.12
C LYS A 268 19.87 -39.83 -6.03
#